data_AF-A0A7K2Y9G6-F1
#
_entry.id   AF-A0A7K2Y9G6-F1
#
_cell.length_a   1.000
_cell.length_b   1.000
_cell.length_c   1.000
_cell.angle_alpha   90.00
_cell.angle_beta   90.00
_cell.angle_gamma   90.00
#
_symmetry.space_group_name_H-M   'P 1'
#
loop_
_entity.id
_entity.type
_entity.pdbx_description
1 polymer ?
#
loop_
_entity_poly.entity_id
_entity_poly.type
_entity_poly.pdbx_seq_one_letter_code
_entity_poly.pdbx_strand_id
1 'polypeptide(L)'
;MPRRPRTKKQRPPFGIPREIVLLAGRDDVWPYTFVADGAGGGGCGKVAMPGDAAVEDVQAAVFAPLTDLARTLHRVEIGVTWSVLTPDAWVGHVGRDIAPADPAPSEGLLIGPSG
;
A
#
# COMPACT_ATOMS: atom_id res chain seq x y z
N MET A 1 19.65 -3.78 37.31
CA MET A 1 19.07 -4.37 36.08
C MET A 1 19.29 -3.40 34.91
N PRO A 2 20.06 -3.78 33.88
CA PRO A 2 20.27 -2.89 32.73
C PRO A 2 18.97 -2.81 31.91
N ARG A 3 18.48 -1.60 31.69
CA ARG A 3 17.30 -1.30 30.86
C ARG A 3 17.60 -1.75 29.43
N ARG A 4 16.82 -2.70 28.89
CA ARG A 4 16.88 -3.09 27.48
C ARG A 4 16.67 -1.84 26.61
N PRO A 5 17.56 -1.52 25.66
CA PRO A 5 17.33 -0.43 24.72
C PRO A 5 16.07 -0.76 23.92
N ARG A 6 15.06 0.12 23.99
CA ARG A 6 13.96 0.13 23.00
C ARG A 6 14.63 0.41 21.66
N THR A 7 14.81 -0.62 20.84
CA THR A 7 15.10 -0.46 19.42
C THR A 7 14.03 0.46 18.85
N LYS A 8 14.39 1.72 18.55
CA LYS A 8 13.56 2.61 17.75
C LYS A 8 13.27 1.83 16.48
N LYS A 9 12.02 1.41 16.28
CA LYS A 9 11.59 0.77 15.04
C LYS A 9 12.00 1.75 13.93
N GLN A 10 13.00 1.36 13.11
CA GLN A 10 13.37 2.17 11.96
C GLN A 10 12.11 2.34 11.14
N ARG A 11 11.76 3.59 10.85
CA ARG A 11 10.64 3.89 9.98
C ARG A 11 10.99 3.26 8.62
N PRO A 12 10.08 2.50 7.98
CA PRO A 12 10.37 1.92 6.67
C PRO A 12 10.83 3.02 5.71
N PRO A 13 11.73 2.71 4.77
CA PRO A 13 12.26 3.69 3.82
C PRO A 13 11.19 4.22 2.86
N PHE A 14 10.02 3.58 2.84
CA PHE A 14 8.88 3.90 2.01
C PHE A 14 7.65 4.19 2.88
N GLY A 15 6.76 5.07 2.41
CA GLY A 15 5.47 5.32 3.05
C GLY A 15 4.39 4.35 2.56
N ILE A 16 3.25 4.27 3.23
CA ILE A 16 2.11 3.50 2.69
C ILE A 16 1.41 4.34 1.61
N PRO A 17 1.24 3.84 0.37
CA PRO A 17 0.59 4.57 -0.72
C PRO A 17 -0.82 5.06 -0.36
N ARG A 18 -1.21 6.20 -0.93
CA ARG A 18 -2.51 6.86 -0.71
C ARG A 18 -3.20 7.26 -2.00
N GLU A 19 -2.42 7.66 -2.99
CA GLU A 19 -2.94 8.10 -4.26
C GLU A 19 -1.96 7.73 -5.36
N ILE A 20 -2.48 7.39 -6.53
CA ILE A 20 -1.72 7.07 -7.73
C ILE A 20 -2.30 7.90 -8.85
N VAL A 21 -1.46 8.56 -9.64
CA VAL A 21 -1.85 9.19 -10.90
C VAL A 21 -1.23 8.41 -12.03
N LEU A 22 -2.07 7.86 -12.90
CA LEU A 22 -1.68 7.16 -14.12
C LEU A 22 -1.95 8.07 -15.31
N LEU A 23 -0.97 8.20 -16.20
CA LEU A 23 -1.08 8.95 -17.45
C LEU A 23 -1.22 7.97 -18.62
N ALA A 24 -1.95 8.40 -19.65
CA ALA A 24 -2.10 7.64 -20.89
C ALA A 24 -0.73 7.23 -21.46
N GLY A 25 -0.69 6.01 -21.98
CA GLY A 25 0.50 5.47 -22.62
C GLY A 25 0.92 6.33 -23.79
N ARG A 26 2.22 6.60 -23.89
CA ARG A 26 2.84 7.12 -25.10
C ARG A 26 3.82 6.08 -25.58
N ASP A 27 3.62 5.59 -26.80
CA ASP A 27 4.33 4.43 -27.32
C ASP A 27 4.09 3.21 -26.41
N ASP A 28 5.11 2.38 -26.14
CA ASP A 28 5.00 1.17 -25.30
C ASP A 28 5.21 1.42 -23.79
N VAL A 29 4.89 2.64 -23.31
CA VAL A 29 5.18 3.05 -21.93
C VAL A 29 4.05 3.90 -21.33
N TRP A 30 3.63 3.52 -20.12
CA TRP A 30 2.62 4.20 -19.31
C TRP A 30 3.24 4.82 -18.05
N PRO A 31 3.39 6.15 -17.96
CA PRO A 31 3.94 6.82 -16.79
C PRO A 31 2.93 6.86 -15.63
N TYR A 32 3.44 6.72 -14.40
CA TYR A 32 2.63 6.96 -13.21
C TYR A 32 3.42 7.66 -12.11
N THR A 33 2.71 8.34 -11.21
CA THR A 33 3.23 8.83 -9.95
C THR A 33 2.35 8.34 -8.82
N PHE A 34 2.89 8.26 -7.61
CA PHE A 34 2.09 7.99 -6.42
C PHE A 34 2.55 8.85 -5.26
N VAL A 35 1.64 9.05 -4.32
CA VAL A 35 1.87 9.73 -3.05
C VAL A 35 1.69 8.71 -1.94
N ALA A 36 2.62 8.66 -0.99
CA ALA A 36 2.55 7.83 0.21
C ALA A 36 2.72 8.68 1.47
N ASP A 37 2.30 8.12 2.61
CA ASP A 37 2.38 8.80 3.90
C ASP A 37 3.82 9.06 4.38
N GLY A 38 4.03 10.18 5.06
CA GLY A 38 5.31 10.55 5.68
C GLY A 38 6.12 11.57 4.88
N ALA A 39 7.21 12.07 5.48
CA ALA A 39 8.07 13.06 4.85
C ALA A 39 8.82 12.42 3.67
N GLY A 40 8.46 12.80 2.44
CA GLY A 40 9.10 12.33 1.20
C GLY A 40 8.47 11.10 0.53
N GLY A 41 7.27 10.68 0.93
CA GLY A 41 6.69 9.38 0.54
C GLY A 41 6.19 9.23 -0.90
N GLY A 42 6.56 10.09 -1.86
CA GLY A 42 6.09 9.96 -3.24
C GLY A 42 7.12 9.29 -4.16
N GLY A 43 6.68 8.77 -5.30
CA GLY A 43 7.57 8.28 -6.33
C GLY A 43 6.96 8.34 -7.73
N CYS A 44 7.82 8.24 -8.73
CA CYS A 44 7.44 8.10 -10.13
C CYS A 44 7.88 6.75 -10.66
N GLY A 45 7.14 6.24 -11.65
CA GLY A 45 7.42 4.98 -12.29
C GLY A 45 6.83 4.94 -13.69
N LYS A 46 7.04 3.80 -14.34
CA LYS A 46 6.47 3.52 -15.66
C LYS A 46 6.19 2.04 -15.79
N VAL A 47 5.13 1.70 -16.53
CA VAL A 47 4.79 0.34 -16.91
C VAL A 47 5.08 0.17 -18.40
N ALA A 48 5.82 -0.87 -18.75
CA ALA A 48 6.09 -1.21 -20.15
C ALA A 48 4.93 -2.04 -20.69
N MET A 49 4.00 -1.38 -21.40
CA MET A 49 2.80 -1.96 -22.00
C MET A 49 2.45 -1.17 -23.27
N PRO A 50 1.84 -1.82 -24.28
CA PRO A 50 1.41 -1.13 -25.50
C PRO A 50 0.55 0.10 -25.21
N GLY A 51 0.66 1.14 -26.02
CA GLY A 51 -0.10 2.38 -25.84
C GLY A 51 -1.63 2.21 -26.00
N ASP A 52 -2.06 1.13 -26.63
CA ASP A 52 -3.46 0.71 -26.78
C ASP A 52 -3.88 -0.38 -25.77
N ALA A 53 -3.04 -0.69 -24.78
CA ALA A 53 -3.40 -1.61 -23.71
C ALA A 53 -4.67 -1.15 -22.98
N ALA A 54 -5.48 -2.11 -22.54
CA ALA A 54 -6.64 -1.82 -21.71
C ALA A 54 -6.18 -1.10 -20.42
N VAL A 55 -6.86 -0.02 -20.09
CA VAL A 55 -6.50 0.83 -18.94
C VAL A 55 -6.52 0.03 -17.65
N GLU A 56 -7.47 -0.90 -17.52
CA GLU A 56 -7.63 -1.79 -16.37
C GLU A 56 -6.40 -2.69 -16.16
N ASP A 57 -5.80 -3.20 -17.25
CA ASP A 57 -4.60 -4.03 -17.17
C ASP A 57 -3.39 -3.20 -16.74
N VAL A 58 -3.27 -1.97 -17.24
CA VAL A 58 -2.20 -1.04 -16.84
C VAL A 58 -2.36 -0.66 -15.37
N GLN A 59 -3.59 -0.34 -14.93
CA GLN A 59 -3.90 -0.03 -13.53
C GLN A 59 -3.51 -1.18 -12.60
N ALA A 60 -3.81 -2.43 -12.98
CA ALA A 60 -3.41 -3.62 -12.23
C ALA A 60 -1.88 -3.77 -12.16
N ALA A 61 -1.19 -3.56 -13.29
CA ALA A 61 0.27 -3.63 -13.36
C ALA A 61 0.96 -2.53 -12.53
N VAL A 62 0.41 -1.32 -12.48
CA VAL A 62 0.88 -0.23 -11.60
C VAL A 62 0.66 -0.58 -10.13
N PHE A 63 -0.49 -1.16 -9.80
CA PHE A 63 -0.88 -1.39 -8.40
C PHE A 63 -0.15 -2.57 -7.75
N ALA A 64 0.07 -3.66 -8.50
CA ALA A 64 0.72 -4.88 -7.99
C ALA A 64 2.02 -4.66 -7.17
N PRO A 65 3.03 -3.90 -7.67
CA PRO A 65 4.24 -3.65 -6.89
C PRO A 65 4.00 -2.78 -5.64
N LEU A 66 3.02 -1.88 -5.68
CA LEU A 66 2.67 -1.04 -4.53
C LEU A 66 2.03 -1.87 -3.41
N THR A 67 1.18 -2.84 -3.76
CA THR A 67 0.60 -3.79 -2.81
C THR A 67 1.68 -4.66 -2.17
N ASP A 68 2.62 -5.19 -2.96
CA ASP A 68 3.71 -6.01 -2.43
C ASP A 68 4.63 -5.24 -1.47
N LEU A 69 4.96 -3.98 -1.80
CA LEU A 69 5.72 -3.10 -0.92
C LEU A 69 4.97 -2.77 0.36
N ALA A 70 3.67 -2.47 0.27
CA ALA A 70 2.82 -2.20 1.44
C ALA A 70 2.78 -3.40 2.39
N ARG A 71 2.59 -4.61 1.85
CA ARG A 71 2.59 -5.85 2.62
C ARG A 71 3.97 -6.14 3.23
N THR A 72 5.05 -5.99 2.46
CA THR A 72 6.41 -6.32 2.89
C THR A 72 6.94 -5.34 3.95
N LEU A 73 6.76 -4.04 3.73
CA LEU A 73 7.36 -2.99 4.58
C LEU A 73 6.45 -2.57 5.74
N HIS A 74 5.13 -2.69 5.57
CA HIS A 74 4.15 -2.19 6.54
C HIS A 74 3.20 -3.26 7.08
N ARG A 75 3.16 -4.47 6.48
CA ARG A 75 2.23 -5.55 6.85
C ARG A 75 0.76 -5.13 6.81
N VAL A 76 0.41 -4.34 5.79
CA VAL A 76 -0.96 -3.92 5.51
C VAL A 76 -1.35 -4.39 4.11
N GLU A 77 -2.60 -4.77 3.96
CA GLU A 77 -3.23 -4.96 2.66
C GLU A 77 -3.84 -3.63 2.22
N ILE A 78 -3.72 -3.33 0.94
CA ILE A 78 -4.25 -2.10 0.34
C ILE A 78 -5.13 -2.46 -0.86
N GLY A 79 -6.18 -1.67 -1.04
CA GLY A 79 -7.04 -1.67 -2.22
C GLY A 79 -6.93 -0.35 -2.96
N VAL A 80 -7.33 -0.32 -4.23
CA VAL A 80 -7.38 0.91 -5.03
C VAL A 80 -8.73 1.05 -5.71
N THR A 81 -9.28 2.25 -5.63
CA THR A 81 -10.47 2.66 -6.39
C THR A 81 -10.04 3.68 -7.42
N TRP A 82 -10.22 3.37 -8.70
CA TRP A 82 -9.85 4.24 -9.80
C TRP A 82 -11.01 5.14 -10.23
N SER A 83 -10.68 6.36 -10.64
CA SER A 83 -11.59 7.28 -11.30
C SER A 83 -10.87 8.01 -12.43
N VAL A 84 -11.64 8.48 -13.42
CA VAL A 84 -11.13 9.30 -14.51
C VAL A 84 -10.83 10.70 -13.97
N LEU A 85 -9.58 11.15 -14.13
CA LEU A 85 -9.17 12.51 -13.76
C LEU A 85 -9.32 13.46 -14.96
N THR A 86 -8.81 13.03 -16.12
CA THR A 86 -8.96 13.68 -17.43
C THR A 86 -9.09 12.59 -18.51
N PRO A 87 -9.36 12.92 -19.79
CA PRO A 87 -9.41 11.91 -20.85
C PRO A 87 -8.13 11.07 -20.98
N ASP A 88 -6.98 11.63 -20.59
CA ASP A 88 -5.65 11.00 -20.70
C ASP A 88 -5.03 10.68 -19.32
N ALA A 89 -5.81 10.74 -18.23
CA ALA A 89 -5.29 10.47 -16.90
C ALA A 89 -6.34 9.88 -15.94
N TRP A 90 -5.87 9.01 -15.05
CA TRP A 90 -6.67 8.36 -14.01
C TRP A 90 -6.05 8.58 -12.65
N VAL A 91 -6.89 8.71 -11.63
CA VAL A 91 -6.46 8.75 -10.24
C VAL A 91 -6.96 7.51 -9.50
N GLY A 92 -6.05 6.83 -8.82
CA GLY A 92 -6.32 5.69 -7.96
C GLY A 92 -6.24 6.10 -6.50
N HIS A 93 -7.36 6.10 -5.80
CA HIS A 93 -7.40 6.34 -4.36
C HIS A 93 -7.15 5.03 -3.61
N VAL A 94 -6.09 5.00 -2.80
CA VAL A 94 -5.66 3.80 -2.09
C VAL A 94 -6.30 3.76 -0.70
N GLY A 95 -7.11 2.72 -0.48
CA GLY A 95 -7.68 2.38 0.82
C GLY A 95 -6.83 1.34 1.54
N ARG A 96 -6.93 1.31 2.88
CA ARG A 96 -6.33 0.25 3.70
C ARG A 96 -7.42 -0.67 4.20
N ASP A 97 -7.28 -1.95 3.92
CA ASP A 97 -7.95 -2.96 4.70
C ASP A 97 -7.06 -3.27 5.90
N ILE A 98 -7.37 -2.62 7.02
CA ILE A 98 -6.80 -3.04 8.30
C ILE A 98 -7.47 -4.39 8.57
N ALA A 99 -6.77 -5.49 8.29
CA ALA A 99 -7.16 -6.78 8.85
C ALA A 99 -7.32 -6.57 10.37
N PRO A 100 -8.52 -6.84 10.95
CA PRO A 100 -8.69 -6.71 12.38
C PRO A 100 -7.60 -7.57 13.03
N ALA A 101 -6.76 -6.94 13.87
CA ALA A 101 -5.84 -7.69 14.69
C ALA A 101 -6.67 -8.73 15.44
N ASP A 102 -6.38 -10.00 15.20
CA ASP A 102 -6.99 -11.13 15.90
C ASP A 102 -7.01 -10.78 17.40
N PRO A 103 -8.20 -10.68 18.05
CA PRO A 103 -8.23 -10.45 19.48
C PRO A 103 -7.54 -11.66 20.11
N ALA A 104 -6.34 -11.44 20.64
CA ALA A 104 -5.56 -12.47 21.33
C ALA A 104 -6.53 -13.23 22.26
N PRO A 105 -6.56 -14.58 22.21
CA PRO A 105 -7.41 -15.34 23.10
C PRO A 105 -6.92 -15.02 24.50
N SER A 106 -7.76 -14.33 25.28
CA SER A 106 -7.51 -14.15 26.70
C SER A 106 -7.36 -15.54 27.30
N GLU A 107 -6.10 -15.88 27.61
CA GLU A 107 -5.70 -17.11 28.27
C GLU A 107 -6.60 -17.35 29.48
N GLY A 108 -7.15 -18.56 29.55
CA GLY A 108 -7.94 -19.01 30.67
C GLY A 108 -7.16 -18.83 31.97
N LEU A 109 -7.73 -18.02 32.88
CA LEU A 109 -7.32 -18.03 34.27
C LEU A 109 -8.22 -19.01 35.01
N LEU A 110 -7.74 -20.25 35.09
CA LEU A 110 -8.09 -21.19 36.16
C LEU A 110 -7.88 -20.49 37.51
N ILE A 111 -8.94 -20.31 38.28
CA ILE A 111 -8.86 -20.23 39.74
C ILE A 111 -10.02 -21.04 40.31
N GLY A 112 -9.67 -22.13 41.01
CA GLY A 112 -10.57 -23.11 41.59
C GLY A 112 -11.38 -22.61 42.80
N PRO A 113 -12.18 -23.50 43.43
CA PRO A 113 -13.25 -23.12 44.35
C PRO A 113 -12.76 -22.93 45.78
N SER A 114 -13.38 -21.99 46.49
CA SER A 114 -13.43 -21.95 47.96
C SER A 114 -14.90 -21.83 48.37
N GLY A 115 -15.40 -22.89 48.99
CA GLY A 115 -16.74 -23.01 49.57
C GLY A 115 -16.91 -24.37 50.21
#